data_AF-A0A0F5PRZ9-F1
#
_entry.id   AF-A0A0F5PRZ9-F1
#
_cell.length_a   1.000
_cell.length_b   1.000
_cell.length_c   1.000
_cell.angle_alpha   90.00
_cell.angle_beta   90.00
_cell.angle_gamma   90.00
#
_symmetry.space_group_name_H-M   'P 1'
#
loop_
_entity.id
_entity.type
_entity.pdbx_description
1 polymer ?
#
loop_
_entity_poly.entity_id
_entity_poly.type
_entity_poly.pdbx_seq_one_letter_code
_entity_poly.pdbx_strand_id
1 'polypeptide(L)'
;MSNGFSNDNTIVSTDVREPDAHGQAAMLMVESLIHCLIEKRVISVADAVEIVDTAREVKIATGPELGDSAAALQKSLWLLEAVSASLGRDLSKK
;
A
#
# COMPACT_ATOMS: atom_id res chain seq x y z
N MET A 1 -36.41 -5.50 44.98
CA MET A 1 -35.02 -5.03 44.87
C MET A 1 -34.43 -5.71 43.63
N SER A 2 -34.33 -4.99 42.53
CA SER A 2 -33.94 -5.53 41.23
C SER A 2 -32.43 -5.38 41.07
N ASN A 3 -31.68 -6.49 41.05
CA ASN A 3 -30.26 -6.49 40.74
C ASN A 3 -30.09 -6.30 39.22
N GLY A 4 -29.72 -5.08 38.82
CA GLY A 4 -29.26 -4.78 37.47
C GLY A 4 -27.85 -5.35 37.28
N PHE A 5 -27.73 -6.46 36.55
CA PHE A 5 -26.47 -6.90 36.01
C PHE A 5 -26.12 -5.99 34.83
N SER A 6 -25.37 -4.91 35.10
CA SER A 6 -24.76 -4.08 34.06
C SER A 6 -23.56 -4.85 33.50
N ASN A 7 -23.76 -5.51 32.36
CA ASN A 7 -22.67 -6.14 31.61
C ASN A 7 -21.96 -5.07 30.77
N ASP A 8 -20.94 -4.45 31.35
CA ASP A 8 -20.05 -3.52 30.66
C ASP A 8 -19.00 -4.32 29.87
N ASN A 9 -19.41 -4.89 28.74
CA ASN A 9 -18.49 -5.51 27.80
C ASN A 9 -17.97 -4.45 26.83
N THR A 10 -17.23 -3.48 27.35
CA THR A 10 -16.44 -2.56 26.53
C THR A 10 -15.30 -3.35 25.91
N ILE A 11 -15.55 -3.96 24.75
CA ILE A 11 -14.51 -4.53 23.90
C ILE A 11 -13.71 -3.34 23.35
N VAL A 12 -12.73 -2.87 24.12
CA VAL A 12 -11.59 -2.13 23.57
C VAL A 12 -10.76 -3.14 22.79
N SER A 13 -11.18 -3.42 21.56
CA SER A 13 -10.32 -4.04 20.57
C SER A 13 -9.19 -3.05 20.29
N THR A 14 -8.14 -3.09 21.09
CA THR A 14 -6.82 -2.65 20.67
C THR A 14 -6.39 -3.60 19.57
N ASP A 15 -6.90 -3.34 18.36
CA ASP A 15 -6.45 -3.96 17.13
C ASP A 15 -4.99 -3.52 16.93
N VAL A 16 -4.09 -4.26 17.57
CA VAL A 16 -2.69 -4.31 17.19
C VAL A 16 -2.72 -4.90 15.80
N ARG A 17 -2.93 -4.04 14.79
CA ARG A 17 -3.03 -4.42 13.38
C ARG A 17 -1.81 -5.27 13.06
N GLU A 18 -2.04 -6.57 12.93
CA GLU A 18 -1.04 -7.48 12.39
C GLU A 18 -0.59 -6.90 11.03
N PRO A 19 0.72 -7.02 10.69
CA PRO A 19 1.17 -6.65 9.37
C PRO A 19 0.31 -7.40 8.34
N ASP A 20 -0.39 -6.63 7.50
CA ASP A 20 -1.28 -7.16 6.46
C ASP A 20 -0.49 -8.06 5.49
N ALA A 21 -0.43 -9.35 5.81
CA ALA A 21 0.37 -10.34 5.10
C ALA A 21 -0.10 -10.48 3.64
N HIS A 22 -1.39 -10.29 3.39
CA HIS A 22 -1.96 -10.30 2.05
C HIS A 22 -1.51 -9.08 1.26
N GLY A 23 -1.58 -7.89 1.86
CA GLY A 23 -1.06 -6.66 1.26
C GLY A 23 0.43 -6.75 0.94
N GLN A 24 1.24 -7.30 1.85
CA GLN A 24 2.68 -7.49 1.61
C GLN A 24 2.97 -8.49 0.49
N ALA A 25 2.26 -9.63 0.45
CA ALA A 25 2.41 -10.61 -0.61
C ALA A 25 1.99 -10.05 -1.98
N ALA A 26 0.90 -9.28 -2.03
CA ALA A 26 0.45 -8.61 -3.24
C ALA A 26 1.46 -7.57 -3.73
N MET A 27 2.04 -6.77 -2.82
CA MET A 27 3.07 -5.79 -3.17
C MET A 27 4.32 -6.46 -3.73
N LEU A 28 4.82 -7.53 -3.10
CA LEU A 28 5.97 -8.28 -3.61
C LEU A 28 5.69 -8.91 -4.98
N MET A 29 4.47 -9.41 -5.19
CA MET A 29 4.05 -9.95 -6.48
C MET A 29 4.05 -8.87 -7.57
N VAL A 30 3.52 -7.68 -7.27
CA VAL A 30 3.49 -6.55 -8.21
C VAL A 30 4.90 -6.06 -8.52
N GLU A 31 5.78 -5.91 -7.51
CA GLU A 31 7.18 -5.53 -7.72
C GLU A 31 7.91 -6.56 -8.61
N SER A 32 7.73 -7.84 -8.33
CA SER A 32 8.30 -8.93 -9.13
C SER A 32 7.79 -8.92 -10.59
N LEU A 33 6.50 -8.61 -10.78
CA LEU A 33 5.90 -8.51 -12.10
C LEU A 33 6.48 -7.33 -12.89
N ILE A 34 6.62 -6.15 -12.27
CA ILE A 34 7.20 -4.97 -12.91
C ILE A 34 8.64 -5.26 -13.35
N HIS A 35 9.47 -5.85 -12.47
CA HIS A 35 10.82 -6.27 -12.83
C HIS A 35 10.83 -7.26 -14.00
N CYS A 36 9.94 -8.25 -14.02
CA CYS A 36 9.85 -9.21 -15.12
C CYS A 36 9.50 -8.53 -16.46
N LEU A 37 8.60 -7.54 -16.45
CA LEU A 37 8.22 -6.78 -17.64
C LEU A 37 9.39 -5.93 -18.17
N ILE A 38 10.18 -5.33 -17.28
CA ILE A 38 11.41 -4.60 -17.62
C ILE A 38 12.45 -5.54 -18.22
N GLU A 39 12.71 -6.70 -17.60
CA GLU A 39 13.68 -7.70 -18.09
C GLU A 39 13.30 -8.22 -19.48
N LYS A 40 12.00 -8.47 -19.70
CA LYS A 40 11.45 -8.86 -21.00
C LYS A 40 11.36 -7.71 -22.01
N ARG A 41 11.74 -6.49 -21.63
CA ARG A 41 11.69 -5.27 -22.44
C ARG A 41 10.29 -4.93 -22.97
N VAL A 42 9.26 -5.31 -22.23
CA VAL A 42 7.86 -4.95 -22.53
C VAL A 42 7.61 -3.48 -22.21
N ILE A 43 8.21 -3.00 -21.12
CA ILE A 43 8.21 -1.60 -20.70
C ILE A 43 9.63 -1.15 -20.38
N SER A 44 9.88 0.15 -20.47
CA SER A 44 11.12 0.75 -19.99
C SER A 44 11.10 0.95 -18.46
N VAL A 45 12.26 1.17 -17.85
CA VAL A 45 12.32 1.54 -16.43
C VAL A 45 11.63 2.90 -16.18
N ALA A 46 11.71 3.83 -17.14
CA ALA A 46 11.01 5.11 -17.04
C ALA A 46 9.49 4.92 -17.05
N ASP A 47 8.99 4.04 -17.92
CA ASP A 47 7.56 3.70 -17.98
C ASP A 47 7.09 3.08 -16.65
N ALA A 48 7.92 2.23 -16.04
CA ALA A 48 7.61 1.63 -14.75
C ALA A 48 7.53 2.67 -13.61
N VAL A 49 8.41 3.67 -13.60
CA VAL A 49 8.36 4.78 -12.64
C VAL A 49 7.08 5.61 -12.86
N GLU A 50 6.76 5.95 -14.12
CA GLU A 50 5.56 6.71 -14.47
C GLU A 50 4.26 5.98 -14.06
N ILE A 51 4.20 4.66 -14.20
CA ILE A 51 3.08 3.83 -13.73
C ILE A 51 2.88 3.98 -12.22
N VAL A 52 3.97 3.92 -11.44
CA VAL A 52 3.90 4.03 -9.98
C VAL A 52 3.50 5.44 -9.54
N ASP A 53 4.02 6.47 -10.21
CA ASP A 53 3.64 7.86 -9.96
C ASP A 53 2.15 8.11 -10.29
N THR A 54 1.67 7.56 -11.40
CA THR A 54 0.24 7.61 -11.76
C THR A 54 -0.61 6.92 -10.69
N ALA A 55 -0.21 5.74 -10.21
CA ALA A 55 -0.91 5.03 -9.14
C ALA A 55 -0.94 5.85 -7.83
N ARG A 56 0.14 6.57 -7.53
CA ARG A 56 0.22 7.49 -6.39
C ARG A 56 -0.75 8.65 -6.52
N GLU A 57 -0.78 9.31 -7.67
CA GLU A 57 -1.72 10.41 -7.94
C GLU A 57 -3.18 9.96 -7.84
N VAL A 58 -3.51 8.81 -8.43
CA VAL A 58 -4.86 8.22 -8.32
C VAL A 58 -5.20 7.92 -6.87
N LYS A 59 -4.27 7.38 -6.07
CA LYS A 59 -4.50 7.09 -4.65
C LYS A 59 -4.72 8.37 -3.84
N ILE A 60 -4.02 9.46 -4.15
CA ILE A 60 -4.24 10.78 -3.53
C ILE A 60 -5.64 11.29 -3.86
N ALA A 61 -6.05 11.21 -5.13
CA ALA A 61 -7.33 11.72 -5.59
C ALA A 61 -8.52 10.92 -5.03
N THR A 62 -8.41 9.59 -5.03
CA THR A 62 -9.54 8.70 -4.71
C THR A 62 -9.60 8.26 -3.24
N GLY A 63 -8.47 8.26 -2.51
CA GLY A 63 -8.41 7.78 -1.13
C GLY A 63 -9.44 8.43 -0.19
N PRO A 64 -9.56 9.77 -0.16
CA PRO A 64 -10.58 10.45 0.65
C PRO A 64 -12.01 10.07 0.26
N GLU A 65 -12.29 9.90 -1.04
CA GLU A 65 -13.60 9.54 -1.56
C GLU A 65 -14.00 8.10 -1.20
N LEU A 66 -13.01 7.21 -1.11
CA LEU A 66 -13.18 5.81 -0.70
C LEU A 66 -13.25 5.63 0.83
N GLY A 67 -13.16 6.73 1.60
CA GLY A 67 -13.24 6.69 3.05
C GLY A 67 -11.94 6.23 3.73
N ASP A 68 -10.80 6.30 3.03
CA ASP A 68 -9.52 5.99 3.65
C ASP A 68 -9.22 6.98 4.79
N SER A 69 -8.85 6.43 5.95
CA SER A 69 -8.25 7.26 7.00
C SER A 69 -6.94 7.89 6.50
N ALA A 70 -6.61 9.09 6.98
CA ALA A 70 -5.35 9.75 6.64
C ALA A 70 -4.12 8.86 6.88
N ALA A 71 -4.14 8.03 7.94
CA ALA A 71 -3.07 7.08 8.23
C ALA A 71 -2.98 5.95 7.19
N ALA A 72 -4.10 5.43 6.70
CA ALA A 72 -4.14 4.40 5.66
C ALA A 72 -3.68 4.95 4.29
N LEU A 73 -4.10 6.17 3.97
CA LEU A 73 -3.64 6.88 2.78
C LEU A 73 -2.12 7.10 2.84
N GLN A 74 -1.60 7.64 3.95
CA GLN A 74 -0.16 7.88 4.12
C GLN A 74 0.65 6.59 4.00
N LYS A 75 0.17 5.49 4.58
CA LYS A 75 0.82 4.17 4.47
C LYS A 75 0.87 3.69 3.01
N SER A 76 -0.22 3.86 2.28
CA SER A 76 -0.30 3.49 0.86
C SER A 76 0.65 4.31 0.01
N LEU A 77 0.73 5.63 0.25
CA LEU A 77 1.66 6.51 -0.47
C LEU A 77 3.12 6.18 -0.18
N TRP A 78 3.45 5.87 1.07
CA TRP A 78 4.80 5.46 1.45
C TRP A 78 5.22 4.15 0.74
N LEU A 79 4.30 3.18 0.62
CA LEU A 79 4.58 1.94 -0.11
C LEU A 79 4.84 2.19 -1.60
N LEU A 80 4.03 3.04 -2.24
CA LEU A 80 4.23 3.40 -3.65
C LEU A 80 5.55 4.16 -3.86
N GLU A 81 5.91 5.05 -2.94
CA GLU A 81 7.20 5.76 -2.97
C GLU A 81 8.38 4.80 -2.80
N ALA A 82 8.27 3.80 -1.93
CA ALA A 82 9.29 2.78 -1.75
C ALA A 82 9.51 1.95 -3.03
N VAL A 83 8.42 1.59 -3.75
CA VAL A 83 8.52 0.89 -5.04
C VAL A 83 9.16 1.77 -6.11
N SER A 84 8.74 3.03 -6.24
CA SER A 84 9.34 3.97 -7.20
C SER A 84 10.85 4.16 -6.94
N ALA A 85 11.23 4.30 -5.66
CA ALA A 85 12.64 4.38 -5.27
C ALA A 85 13.43 3.10 -5.54
N SER A 86 12.81 1.91 -5.37
CA SER A 86 13.41 0.61 -5.72
C SER A 86 13.73 0.56 -7.21
N LEU A 87 12.76 0.89 -8.06
CA LEU A 87 12.90 0.92 -9.52
C LEU A 87 13.93 1.96 -9.99
N GLY A 88 13.97 3.13 -9.36
CA GLY A 88 14.94 4.19 -9.67
C GLY A 88 16.40 3.76 -9.45
N ARG A 89 16.67 2.81 -8.53
CA ARG A 89 18.01 2.25 -8.34
C ARG A 89 18.45 1.40 -9.54
N ASP A 90 17.51 0.74 -10.20
CA ASP A 90 17.81 -0.06 -11.39
C ASP A 90 18.01 0.80 -12.64
N LEU A 91 17.43 2.00 -12.68
CA LEU A 91 17.78 3.02 -13.68
C LEU A 91 19.25 3.44 -13.61
N SER A 92 19.81 3.50 -12.39
CA SER A 92 21.19 3.96 -12.14
C SER A 92 22.26 2.87 -12.39
N LYS A 93 21.86 1.63 -12.67
CA LYS A 93 22.79 0.50 -12.92
C LYS A 93 23.07 0.26 -14.42
N LYS A 94 22.57 1.11 -15.31
CA LYS A 94 22.65 0.96 -16.76
C LYS A 94 23.66 1.94 -17.36
#